data_AF-A0A822BH06-F1
#
_entry.id   AF-A0A822BH06-F1
#
_cell.length_a   1.000
_cell.length_b   1.000
_cell.length_c   1.000
_cell.angle_alpha   90.00
_cell.angle_beta   90.00
_cell.angle_gamma   90.00
#
_symmetry.space_group_name_H-M   'P 1'
#
loop_
_entity.id
_entity.type
_entity.pdbx_description
1 polymer ?
#
loop_
_entity_poly.entity_id
_entity_poly.type
_entity_poly.pdbx_seq_one_letter_code
_entity_poly.pdbx_strand_id
1 'polypeptide(L)' 'VKVPYNENRTNDKGYYLNNQCEDSAFFPGRHAQVIVGGENIGVVGVLHPNVIEHFGLKLPCSILEINIEPFV' A
#
# COMPACT_ATOMS: atom_id res chain seq x y z
N VAL A 1 15.61 -2.58 -12.64
CA VAL A 1 14.78 -3.69 -13.16
C VAL A 1 13.35 -3.20 -13.36
N LYS A 2 12.67 -3.54 -14.45
CA LYS A 2 11.24 -3.17 -14.65
C LYS A 2 10.36 -4.33 -14.17
N VAL A 3 9.49 -4.08 -13.19
CA VAL A 3 8.48 -5.05 -12.75
C VAL A 3 7.17 -4.78 -13.51
N PRO A 4 6.63 -5.75 -14.27
CA PRO A 4 5.37 -5.58 -14.98
C PRO A 4 4.18 -5.58 -14.00
N TYR A 5 3.08 -4.91 -14.37
CA TYR A 5 1.83 -5.03 -13.62
C TYR A 5 1.24 -6.44 -13.82
N ASN A 6 0.75 -7.06 -12.74
CA ASN A 6 0.08 -8.36 -12.77
C ASN A 6 -1.44 -8.14 -12.71
N GLU A 7 -2.08 -8.21 -13.87
CA GLU A 7 -3.54 -8.07 -14.02
C GLU A 7 -4.32 -9.17 -13.28
N ASN A 8 -3.78 -10.39 -13.27
CA ASN A 8 -4.42 -11.55 -12.66
C ASN A 8 -4.29 -11.56 -11.13
N ARG A 9 -3.48 -10.65 -10.56
CA ARG A 9 -3.19 -10.56 -9.12
C ARG A 9 -2.78 -11.91 -8.50
N THR A 10 -2.02 -12.69 -9.26
CA THR A 10 -1.46 -13.98 -8.82
C THR A 10 -0.09 -13.78 -8.18
N ASN A 11 0.41 -14.81 -7.47
CA ASN A 11 1.77 -14.83 -6.91
C ASN A 11 2.88 -14.99 -7.98
N ASP A 12 2.58 -14.72 -9.25
CA ASP A 12 3.53 -14.78 -10.37
C ASP A 12 4.37 -13.50 -10.49
N LYS A 13 5.23 -13.47 -11.52
CA LYS A 13 6.05 -12.31 -11.90
C LYS A 13 5.19 -11.06 -12.10
N GLY A 14 5.45 -10.04 -11.30
CA GLY A 14 4.87 -8.71 -11.48
C GLY A 14 4.50 -8.05 -10.14
N TYR A 15 3.79 -6.92 -10.22
CA TYR A 15 3.25 -6.22 -9.06
C TYR A 15 1.74 -6.03 -9.16
N TYR A 16 1.05 -6.01 -8.03
CA TYR A 16 -0.36 -5.63 -7.94
C TYR A 16 -0.69 -5.01 -6.59
N LEU A 17 -1.87 -4.40 -6.49
CA LEU A 17 -2.38 -3.85 -5.23
C LEU A 17 -3.39 -4.82 -4.62
N ASN A 18 -3.13 -5.26 -3.40
CA ASN A 18 -4.07 -6.08 -2.62
C ASN A 18 -4.91 -5.17 -1.71
N ASN A 19 -6.21 -5.07 -2.00
CA ASN A 19 -7.17 -4.29 -1.22
C ASN A 19 -7.98 -5.15 -0.21
N GLN A 20 -7.66 -6.43 -0.07
CA GLN A 20 -8.24 -7.34 0.93
C GLN A 20 -7.37 -7.35 2.19
N CYS A 21 -7.11 -6.15 2.72
CA CYS A 21 -6.41 -5.95 3.98
C CYS A 21 -7.19 -4.93 4.82
N GLU A 22 -7.00 -4.99 6.14
CA GLU A 22 -7.52 -3.98 7.06
C GLU A 22 -6.38 -3.46 7.93
N ASP A 23 -6.31 -2.13 8.04
CA ASP A 23 -5.38 -1.43 8.91
C ASP A 23 -6.06 -0.17 9.46
N SER A 24 -6.13 -0.08 10.79
CA SER A 24 -6.75 1.03 11.52
C SER A 24 -6.08 2.39 11.31
N ALA A 25 -4.83 2.42 10.83
CA ALA A 25 -4.14 3.65 10.48
C ALA A 25 -4.74 4.31 9.23
N PHE A 26 -5.48 3.56 8.42
CA PHE A 26 -6.04 4.01 7.15
C PHE A 26 -7.56 4.12 7.19
N PHE A 27 -8.10 4.92 6.27
CA PHE A 27 -9.53 5.00 6.07
C PHE A 27 -10.06 3.69 5.46
N PRO A 28 -11.14 3.09 6.02
CA PRO A 28 -11.67 1.82 5.56
C PRO A 28 -11.96 1.80 4.05
N GLY A 29 -11.51 0.75 3.36
CA GLY A 29 -11.65 0.59 1.91
C GLY A 29 -10.83 1.56 1.06
N ARG A 30 -9.96 2.39 1.66
CA ARG A 30 -9.08 3.36 0.98
C ARG A 30 -7.60 3.09 1.24
N HIS A 31 -7.22 1.83 1.33
CA HIS A 31 -5.83 1.39 1.37
C HIS A 31 -5.64 0.07 0.62
N ALA A 32 -4.39 -0.23 0.29
CA ALA A 32 -3.97 -1.47 -0.31
C ALA A 32 -2.51 -1.78 0.05
N GLN A 33 -2.18 -3.05 0.12
CA GLN A 33 -0.79 -3.52 0.16
C GLN A 33 -0.20 -3.54 -1.24
N VAL A 34 1.08 -3.22 -1.35
CA VAL A 34 1.85 -3.31 -2.59
C VAL A 34 2.51 -4.68 -2.62
N ILE A 35 2.03 -5.54 -3.53
CA ILE A 35 2.55 -6.91 -3.67
C ILE A 35 3.48 -6.97 -4.89
N VAL A 36 4.63 -7.60 -4.74
CA VAL A 36 5.59 -7.87 -5.81
C VAL A 36 6.04 -9.33 -5.74
N GLY A 37 5.83 -10.10 -6.80
CA GLY A 37 6.22 -11.52 -6.84
C GLY A 37 5.57 -12.37 -5.74
N GLY A 38 4.37 -11.98 -5.27
CA GLY A 38 3.68 -12.64 -4.17
C GLY A 38 4.07 -12.16 -2.76
N GLU A 39 5.06 -11.28 -2.64
CA GLU A 39 5.48 -10.71 -1.35
C GLU A 39 4.93 -9.29 -1.14
N ASN A 40 4.48 -9.00 0.08
CA ASN A 40 4.11 -7.64 0.46
C ASN A 40 5.36 -6.79 0.69
N ILE A 41 5.56 -5.78 -0.15
CA ILE A 41 6.69 -4.86 -0.04
C ILE A 41 6.31 -3.51 0.58
N GLY A 42 5.04 -3.27 0.90
CA GLY A 42 4.62 -1.97 1.42
C GLY A 42 3.13 -1.69 1.35
N VAL A 43 2.76 -0.43 1.54
CA VAL A 43 1.35 0.00 1.63
C VAL A 43 1.12 1.32 0.92
N VAL A 44 -0.09 1.49 0.42
CA VAL A 44 -0.59 2.76 -0.12
C VAL A 44 -2.00 3.00 0.39
N GLY A 45 -2.31 4.23 0.79
CA GLY A 45 -3.66 4.52 1.27
C GLY A 45 -3.86 5.93 1.78
N VAL A 46 -5.09 6.20 2.21
CA VAL A 46 -5.50 7.45 2.87
C VAL A 46 -5.52 7.22 4.37
N LEU A 47 -4.89 8.11 5.15
CA LEU A 47 -4.89 8.03 6.61
C LEU A 47 -6.31 8.15 7.19
N HIS A 48 -6.55 7.43 8.28
CA HIS A 48 -7.76 7.58 9.07
C HIS A 48 -7.81 9.00 9.71
N PRO A 49 -8.97 9.67 9.79
CA PRO A 49 -9.11 11.00 10.41
C PRO A 49 -8.51 11.08 11.82
N ASN A 50 -8.71 10.04 12.63
CA ASN A 50 -8.09 9.96 13.95
C ASN A 50 -6.56 10.07 13.87
N VAL A 51 -5.89 9.38 12.93
CA VAL A 51 -4.42 9.51 12.79
C VAL A 51 -4.04 10.93 12.39
N ILE A 52 -4.75 11.51 11.43
CA ILE A 52 -4.54 12.90 10.99
C ILE A 52 -4.63 13.86 12.18
N GLU A 53 -5.65 13.71 13.03
CA GLU A 53 -5.87 14.53 14.22
C GLU A 53 -4.77 14.35 15.27
N HIS A 54 -4.42 13.11 15.62
CA HIS A 54 -3.40 12.81 16.63
C HIS A 54 -2.00 13.31 16.21
N PHE A 55 -1.72 13.39 14.91
CA PHE A 55 -0.47 13.92 14.36
C PHE A 55 -0.54 15.42 14.03
N GLY A 56 -1.64 16.10 14.35
CA GLY A 56 -1.79 17.55 14.15
C GLY A 56 -1.84 18.00 12.69
N LEU A 57 -2.16 17.07 11.77
CA LEU A 57 -2.33 17.35 10.35
C LEU A 57 -3.69 18.04 10.12
N LYS A 58 -3.71 19.06 9.26
CA LYS A 58 -4.92 19.86 9.01
C LYS A 58 -5.70 19.45 7.76
N LEU A 59 -5.13 18.57 6.95
CA LEU A 59 -5.66 18.18 5.65
C LEU A 59 -5.65 16.65 5.51
N PRO A 60 -6.57 16.06 4.72
CA PRO A 60 -6.49 14.66 4.33
C PRO A 60 -5.12 14.32 3.76
N CYS A 61 -4.57 13.17 4.16
CA CYS A 61 -3.23 12.75 3.79
C CYS A 61 -3.26 11.34 3.19
N SER A 62 -2.62 11.20 2.03
CA SER A 62 -2.35 9.90 1.40
C SER A 62 -0.88 9.55 1.58
N ILE A 63 -0.59 8.27 1.77
CA ILE A 63 0.75 7.74 2.02
C ILE A 63 1.06 6.62 1.04
N LEU A 64 2.33 6.52 0.67
CA LEU A 64 2.95 5.38 0.01
C LEU A 64 4.23 5.04 0.78
N GLU A 65 4.35 3.78 1.18
CA GLU A 65 5.55 3.21 1.80
C GLU A 65 5.91 1.93 1.05
N ILE A 66 7.19 1.77 0.69
CA ILE A 66 7.70 0.58 0.01
C ILE A 66 9.13 0.25 0.49
N ASN A 67 9.41 -1.04 0.70
CA ASN A 67 10.78 -1.55 0.82
C ASN A 67 11.41 -1.66 -0.57
N ILE A 68 12.56 -0.98 -0.76
CA ILE A 68 13.29 -0.96 -2.01
C ILE A 68 14.39 -2.03 -2.10
N GLU A 69 14.76 -2.66 -0.98
CA GLU A 69 15.81 -3.69 -0.92
C GLU A 69 15.62 -4.85 -1.91
N PRO A 70 14.39 -5.31 -2.23
CA PRO A 70 14.20 -6.36 -3.24
C PRO A 70 14.62 -5.96 -4.67
N PHE A 71 14.95 -4.69 -4.93
CA PHE A 71 15.26 -4.16 -6.26
C PHE A 71 16.70 -3.71 -6.47
N VAL A 72 17.56 -3.79 -5.44
CA VAL A 72 18.98 -3.42 -5.52
C VAL A 72 19.86 -4.58 -5.97
#